data_AF-I0CII3-F1
#
_entry.id   AF-I0CII3-F1
#
_cell.length_a   1.000
_cell.length_b   1.000
_cell.length_c   1.000
_cell.angle_alpha   90.00
_cell.angle_beta   90.00
_cell.angle_gamma   90.00
#
_symmetry.space_group_name_H-M   'P 1'
#
loop_
_entity.id
_entity.type
_entity.pdbx_description
1 polymer ?
#
loop_
_entity_poly.entity_id
_entity_poly.type
_entity_poly.pdbx_seq_one_letter_code
_entity_poly.pdbx_strand_id
1 'polypeptide(L)'
;ILEARCILLTKASGVQGLQNGAVSCIEIPGAVPNGIREVLGENLLCMMCDIECASGCDQAYSHSDMRRTERFIGQFIAGTDYINSGYSSTPNYDNTFAGSNTDAMDYDDMYVMERDLGQYYGIHPVQEETIIKARNKAAKALQAVFEDLGLPKITDEEVEAATYANTHDDMPKRDMVADMKAAQDMMDRGITAVDIIKALYNHGFKDVAEAVLNLQKQKVVGDYLQTSSIFDKDWNITSAVNDGNDYQGPGTGYRLYEDKEEWDRIKDLPFALDPEHLEL
;
A
#
# COMPACT_ATOMS: atom_id res chain seq x y z
N ILE A 1 -23.00 -0.36 18.98
CA ILE A 1 -22.04 -0.11 17.88
C ILE A 1 -22.36 -1.12 16.78
N LEU A 2 -22.76 -0.67 15.58
CA LEU A 2 -23.07 -1.57 14.46
C LEU A 2 -21.81 -2.29 13.96
N GLU A 3 -20.67 -1.58 13.96
CA GLU A 3 -19.39 -2.12 13.50
C GLU A 3 -18.90 -3.34 14.30
N ALA A 4 -19.16 -3.38 15.61
CA ALA A 4 -18.89 -4.58 16.41
C ALA A 4 -19.62 -5.83 15.87
N ARG A 5 -20.80 -5.67 15.26
CA ARG A 5 -21.52 -6.77 14.62
C ARG A 5 -20.87 -7.18 13.30
N CYS A 6 -20.31 -6.24 12.54
CA CYS A 6 -19.52 -6.51 11.34
C CYS A 6 -18.28 -7.33 11.70
N ILE A 7 -17.52 -6.90 12.71
CA ILE A 7 -16.32 -7.59 13.20
C ILE A 7 -16.65 -9.03 13.64
N LEU A 8 -17.71 -9.21 14.44
CA LEU A 8 -18.12 -10.54 14.89
C LEU A 8 -18.65 -11.40 13.74
N LEU A 9 -19.27 -10.81 12.72
CA LEU A 9 -19.67 -11.52 11.50
C LEU A 9 -18.45 -11.98 10.71
N THR A 10 -17.42 -11.14 10.58
CA THR A 10 -16.15 -11.49 9.95
C THR A 10 -15.51 -12.69 10.67
N LYS A 11 -15.40 -12.63 12.01
CA LYS A 11 -14.88 -13.75 12.81
C LYS A 11 -15.70 -15.02 12.61
N ALA A 12 -17.03 -14.91 12.67
CA ALA A 12 -17.93 -16.05 12.51
C ALA A 12 -17.88 -16.67 11.11
N SER A 13 -17.49 -15.89 10.10
CA SER A 13 -17.36 -16.34 8.71
C SER A 13 -16.03 -17.07 8.45
N GLY A 14 -15.11 -17.08 9.42
CA GLY A 14 -13.79 -17.71 9.26
C GLY A 14 -12.86 -16.93 8.33
N VAL A 15 -13.12 -15.63 8.11
CA VAL A 15 -12.24 -14.74 7.36
C VAL A 15 -11.06 -14.36 8.24
N GLN A 16 -9.85 -14.37 7.67
CA GLN A 16 -8.60 -14.14 8.38
C GLN A 16 -8.40 -12.68 8.82
N GLY A 17 -8.96 -11.73 8.07
CA GLY A 17 -8.70 -10.29 8.19
C GLY A 17 -9.90 -9.40 7.87
N LEU A 18 -9.80 -8.13 8.27
CA LEU A 18 -10.81 -7.11 8.07
C LEU A 18 -10.17 -5.74 7.82
N GLN A 19 -10.61 -5.08 6.75
CA GLN A 19 -10.41 -3.65 6.59
C GLN A 19 -11.56 -2.90 7.31
N ASN A 20 -11.23 -2.19 8.38
CA ASN A 20 -12.17 -1.34 9.12
C ASN A 20 -11.47 -0.07 9.65
N GLY A 21 -12.13 0.72 10.50
CA GLY A 21 -11.68 2.06 10.86
C GLY A 21 -12.44 3.13 10.06
N ALA A 22 -13.76 2.93 9.95
CA ALA A 22 -14.73 3.67 9.14
C ALA A 22 -14.53 3.70 7.63
N VAL A 23 -13.29 3.54 7.13
CA VAL A 23 -12.97 3.39 5.69
C VAL A 23 -13.66 4.51 4.90
N SER A 24 -14.39 4.21 3.83
CA SER A 24 -15.06 5.18 2.96
C SER A 24 -16.20 5.94 3.64
N CYS A 25 -16.57 5.56 4.86
CA CYS A 25 -17.58 6.23 5.66
C CYS A 25 -16.99 7.08 6.78
N ILE A 26 -15.67 7.34 6.79
CA ILE A 26 -14.96 8.11 7.83
C ILE A 26 -15.58 9.49 8.14
N GLU A 27 -16.23 10.12 7.16
CA GLU A 27 -16.95 11.39 7.39
C GLU A 27 -18.10 11.25 8.40
N ILE A 28 -18.74 10.08 8.49
CA ILE A 28 -19.88 9.83 9.38
C ILE A 28 -19.46 9.86 10.85
N PRO A 29 -18.52 9.01 11.33
CA PRO A 29 -18.01 9.15 12.69
C PRO A 29 -17.21 10.45 12.83
N GLY A 30 -16.45 10.86 11.82
CA GLY A 30 -15.70 12.13 11.82
C GLY A 30 -16.58 13.37 12.05
N ALA A 31 -17.88 13.31 11.77
CA ALA A 31 -18.81 14.42 11.98
C ALA A 31 -19.41 14.49 13.41
N VAL A 32 -19.21 13.49 14.26
CA VAL A 32 -19.84 13.41 15.59
C VAL A 32 -18.81 13.37 16.73
N PRO A 33 -19.19 13.79 17.96
CA PRO A 33 -18.30 13.71 19.12
C PRO A 33 -17.80 12.28 19.36
N ASN A 34 -16.51 12.17 19.74
CA ASN A 34 -15.80 10.91 19.95
C ASN A 34 -15.68 10.00 18.71
N GLY A 35 -16.10 10.41 17.52
CA GLY A 35 -16.09 9.49 16.38
C GLY A 35 -14.71 8.95 15.99
N ILE A 36 -13.67 9.78 16.01
CA ILE A 36 -12.29 9.31 15.75
C ILE A 36 -11.80 8.34 16.84
N ARG A 37 -12.25 8.53 18.09
CA ARG A 37 -11.98 7.58 19.18
C ARG A 37 -12.72 6.26 18.93
N GLU A 38 -13.95 6.28 18.43
CA GLU A 38 -14.69 5.06 18.08
C GLU A 38 -14.04 4.33 16.89
N VAL A 39 -13.49 5.06 15.91
CA VAL A 39 -12.69 4.51 14.79
C VAL A 39 -11.46 3.73 15.31
N LEU A 40 -10.74 4.28 16.30
CA LEU A 40 -9.66 3.52 16.95
C LEU A 40 -10.20 2.31 17.73
N GLY A 41 -11.36 2.47 18.39
CA GLY A 41 -12.01 1.42 19.17
C GLY A 41 -12.45 0.21 18.33
N GLU A 42 -12.93 0.42 17.10
CA GLU A 42 -13.29 -0.67 16.19
C GLU A 42 -12.06 -1.43 15.65
N ASN A 43 -10.95 -0.73 15.38
CA ASN A 43 -9.70 -1.41 15.02
C ASN A 43 -9.19 -2.27 16.18
N LEU A 44 -9.19 -1.73 17.40
CA LEU A 44 -8.82 -2.48 18.60
C LEU A 44 -9.72 -3.70 18.80
N LEU A 45 -11.04 -3.56 18.64
CA LEU A 45 -11.96 -4.68 18.75
C LEU A 45 -11.69 -5.77 17.70
N CYS A 46 -11.33 -5.38 16.47
CA CYS A 46 -10.92 -6.30 15.41
C CYS A 46 -9.73 -7.15 15.85
N MET A 47 -8.64 -6.50 16.26
CA MET A 47 -7.42 -7.19 16.72
C MET A 47 -7.65 -8.03 17.98
N MET A 48 -8.47 -7.55 18.93
CA MET A 48 -8.87 -8.33 20.12
C MET A 48 -9.70 -9.57 19.78
N CYS A 49 -10.33 -9.59 18.61
CA CYS A 49 -11.03 -10.74 18.08
C CYS A 49 -10.11 -11.68 17.29
N ASP A 50 -8.78 -11.44 17.29
CA ASP A 50 -7.79 -12.25 16.60
C ASP A 50 -8.09 -12.32 15.10
N ILE A 51 -8.16 -11.14 14.49
CA ILE A 51 -8.42 -10.89 13.07
C ILE A 51 -7.38 -9.86 12.62
N GLU A 52 -6.75 -10.10 11.47
CA GLU A 52 -5.87 -9.11 10.81
C GLU A 52 -6.63 -7.80 10.62
N CYS A 53 -6.03 -6.68 11.00
CA CYS A 53 -6.66 -5.36 10.94
C CYS A 53 -5.92 -4.46 9.95
N ALA A 54 -6.54 -4.25 8.79
CA ALA A 54 -6.17 -3.18 7.88
C ALA A 54 -6.94 -1.92 8.27
N SER A 55 -6.30 -1.01 9.01
CA SER A 55 -6.97 -0.10 9.95
C SER A 55 -7.49 1.23 9.37
N GLY A 56 -7.88 1.23 8.10
CA GLY A 56 -8.41 2.42 7.43
C GLY A 56 -7.28 3.40 7.12
N CYS A 57 -7.40 4.65 7.57
CA CYS A 57 -6.49 5.75 7.21
C CYS A 57 -6.43 6.00 5.69
N ASP A 58 -7.36 5.43 4.96
CA ASP A 58 -7.34 5.28 3.51
C ASP A 58 -8.28 6.25 2.79
N GLN A 59 -8.95 7.12 3.55
CA GLN A 59 -10.03 7.96 3.07
C GLN A 59 -9.96 9.37 3.66
N ALA A 60 -10.12 10.36 2.80
CA ALA A 60 -10.17 11.76 3.16
C ALA A 60 -11.44 12.06 3.98
N TYR A 61 -11.31 12.91 5.00
CA TYR A 61 -12.46 13.35 5.82
C TYR A 61 -12.32 14.80 6.34
N SER A 62 -11.15 15.41 6.16
CA SER A 62 -10.88 16.74 6.65
C SER A 62 -9.95 17.51 5.72
N HIS A 63 -10.22 18.81 5.61
CA HIS A 63 -9.36 19.77 4.93
C HIS A 63 -8.20 20.27 5.81
N SER A 64 -8.11 19.81 7.06
CA SER A 64 -7.09 20.24 8.01
C SER A 64 -6.05 19.15 8.19
N ASP A 65 -4.79 19.50 7.92
CA ASP A 65 -3.65 18.60 8.13
C ASP A 65 -3.57 18.13 9.58
N MET A 66 -3.71 19.06 10.54
CA MET A 66 -3.73 18.70 11.96
C MET A 66 -4.79 17.64 12.29
N ARG A 67 -5.98 17.77 11.72
CA ARG A 67 -7.10 16.85 12.00
C ARG A 67 -6.86 15.48 11.36
N ARG A 68 -6.42 15.43 10.09
CA ARG A 68 -6.12 14.15 9.44
C ARG A 68 -4.92 13.43 10.07
N THR A 69 -3.94 14.17 10.59
CA THR A 69 -2.84 13.62 11.40
C THR A 69 -3.35 13.10 12.74
N GLU A 70 -4.25 13.82 13.43
CA GLU A 70 -4.90 13.34 14.68
C GLU A 70 -5.62 12.00 14.47
N ARG A 71 -6.31 11.83 13.34
CA ARG A 71 -6.98 10.55 13.01
C ARG A 71 -6.01 9.42 12.71
N PHE A 72 -4.84 9.72 12.18
CA PHE A 72 -3.84 8.74 11.77
C PHE A 72 -2.96 8.28 12.94
N ILE A 73 -2.61 9.19 13.84
CA ILE A 73 -1.57 8.99 14.85
C ILE A 73 -1.83 7.82 15.80
N GLY A 74 -3.11 7.51 16.07
CA GLY A 74 -3.50 6.42 16.96
C GLY A 74 -3.09 5.05 16.41
N GLN A 75 -3.39 4.78 15.14
CA GLN A 75 -2.98 3.56 14.45
C GLN A 75 -1.48 3.54 14.20
N PHE A 76 -0.90 4.70 13.86
CA PHE A 76 0.53 4.82 13.62
C PHE A 76 1.38 4.44 14.83
N ILE A 77 1.13 5.06 15.99
CA ILE A 77 1.93 4.82 17.20
C ILE A 77 1.68 3.42 17.78
N ALA A 78 0.46 2.92 17.70
CA ALA A 78 0.14 1.60 18.25
C ALA A 78 0.67 0.46 17.35
N GLY A 79 0.71 0.70 16.03
CA GLY A 79 0.90 -0.35 15.03
C GLY A 79 -0.38 -1.19 14.85
N THR A 80 -0.64 -1.58 13.61
CA THR A 80 -1.64 -2.59 13.21
C THR A 80 -1.03 -3.42 12.08
N ASP A 81 -1.70 -4.49 11.65
CA ASP A 81 -1.20 -5.34 10.55
C ASP A 81 -1.00 -4.53 9.26
N TYR A 82 -1.92 -3.61 8.97
CA TYR A 82 -1.72 -2.52 8.00
C TYR A 82 -2.18 -1.19 8.59
N ILE A 83 -1.22 -0.37 9.02
CA ILE A 83 -1.47 0.95 9.65
C ILE A 83 -2.35 1.83 8.76
N ASN A 84 -2.14 1.75 7.45
CA ASN A 84 -2.98 2.35 6.43
C ASN A 84 -3.38 1.30 5.39
N SER A 85 -4.69 1.08 5.23
CA SER A 85 -5.26 0.12 4.28
C SER A 85 -5.41 0.66 2.86
N GLY A 86 -4.90 1.87 2.59
CA GLY A 86 -5.03 2.54 1.31
C GLY A 86 -4.33 3.89 1.30
N TYR A 87 -3.05 3.92 1.66
CA TYR A 87 -2.21 5.09 1.47
C TYR A 87 -2.21 5.43 -0.02
N SER A 88 -2.55 6.67 -0.38
CA SER A 88 -2.61 7.00 -1.80
C SER A 88 -1.19 7.16 -2.35
N SER A 89 -0.74 6.21 -3.17
CA SER A 89 0.56 6.30 -3.83
C SER A 89 0.57 7.26 -5.03
N THR A 90 -0.57 7.90 -5.30
CA THR A 90 -0.75 9.03 -6.20
C THR A 90 -1.27 10.21 -5.38
N PRO A 91 -1.09 11.47 -5.82
CA PRO A 91 -1.75 12.57 -5.14
C PRO A 91 -3.28 12.45 -5.23
N ASN A 92 -3.99 13.03 -4.27
CA ASN A 92 -5.41 12.75 -4.04
C ASN A 92 -6.35 13.14 -5.19
N TYR A 93 -5.95 14.03 -6.10
CA TYR A 93 -6.78 14.33 -7.28
C TYR A 93 -6.90 13.12 -8.23
N ASP A 94 -5.97 12.16 -8.17
CA ASP A 94 -5.97 10.91 -8.95
C ASP A 94 -6.54 9.72 -8.18
N ASN A 95 -6.81 9.90 -6.89
CA ASN A 95 -7.30 8.82 -6.07
C ASN A 95 -8.76 8.52 -6.42
N THR A 96 -9.00 7.38 -7.06
CA THR A 96 -10.35 6.96 -7.48
C THR A 96 -11.26 6.53 -6.33
N PHE A 97 -10.76 6.50 -5.10
CA PHE A 97 -11.54 6.31 -3.87
C PHE A 97 -11.89 7.65 -3.20
N ALA A 98 -11.96 8.75 -3.97
CA ALA A 98 -12.28 10.09 -3.49
C ALA A 98 -11.27 10.69 -2.49
N GLY A 99 -10.00 10.27 -2.60
CA GLY A 99 -8.91 10.76 -1.78
C GLY A 99 -8.68 9.91 -0.53
N SER A 100 -7.41 9.70 -0.19
CA SER A 100 -6.96 9.07 1.05
C SER A 100 -6.67 10.09 2.14
N ASN A 101 -6.56 9.64 3.40
CA ASN A 101 -6.15 10.50 4.52
C ASN A 101 -4.71 10.99 4.36
N THR A 102 -3.87 10.21 3.66
CA THR A 102 -2.50 10.53 3.29
C THR A 102 -2.22 10.15 1.84
N ASP A 103 -1.47 10.98 1.11
CA ASP A 103 -1.20 10.79 -0.32
C ASP A 103 0.29 10.91 -0.69
N ALA A 104 0.61 10.85 -1.99
CA ALA A 104 1.98 10.91 -2.47
C ALA A 104 2.72 12.21 -2.11
N MET A 105 1.99 13.28 -1.76
CA MET A 105 2.58 14.55 -1.32
C MET A 105 3.00 14.51 0.16
N ASP A 106 2.54 13.51 0.92
CA ASP A 106 2.82 13.36 2.35
C ASP A 106 4.02 12.45 2.64
N TYR A 107 4.68 11.86 1.63
CA TYR A 107 5.75 10.87 1.85
C TYR A 107 6.87 11.41 2.74
N ASP A 108 7.35 12.63 2.48
CA ASP A 108 8.43 13.24 3.24
C ASP A 108 8.03 13.50 4.70
N ASP A 109 6.79 13.94 4.94
CA ASP A 109 6.24 14.09 6.29
C ASP A 109 6.15 12.75 7.01
N MET A 110 5.75 11.67 6.31
CA MET A 110 5.72 10.34 6.91
C MET A 110 7.11 9.85 7.31
N TYR A 111 8.13 10.04 6.46
CA TYR A 111 9.51 9.67 6.81
C TYR A 111 10.00 10.40 8.05
N VAL A 112 9.67 11.70 8.18
CA VAL A 112 9.99 12.48 9.38
C VAL A 112 9.26 11.94 10.60
N MET A 113 7.98 11.58 10.48
CA MET A 113 7.22 11.03 11.61
C MET A 113 7.75 9.66 12.07
N GLU A 114 8.13 8.77 11.14
CA GLU A 114 8.78 7.48 11.46
C GLU A 114 10.05 7.72 12.27
N ARG A 115 10.90 8.64 11.82
CA ARG A 115 12.13 9.01 12.51
C ARG A 115 11.87 9.63 13.88
N ASP A 116 10.97 10.60 13.96
CA ASP A 116 10.75 11.40 15.18
C ASP A 116 10.06 10.60 16.28
N LEU A 117 9.16 9.69 15.92
CA LEU A 117 8.43 8.84 16.86
C LEU A 117 9.06 7.46 17.07
N GLY A 118 10.09 7.11 16.29
CA GLY A 118 10.75 5.82 16.39
C GLY A 118 9.83 4.66 16.00
N GLN A 119 9.04 4.87 14.94
CA GLN A 119 7.99 3.95 14.51
C GLN A 119 8.27 3.46 13.09
N TYR A 120 8.02 2.17 12.85
CA TYR A 120 8.04 1.60 11.51
C TYR A 120 6.67 1.74 10.85
N TYR A 121 6.63 2.31 9.65
CA TYR A 121 5.43 2.47 8.83
C TYR A 121 5.54 1.79 7.45
N GLY A 122 6.73 1.27 7.12
CA GLY A 122 6.93 0.44 5.94
C GLY A 122 7.21 1.20 4.65
N ILE A 123 7.58 2.47 4.74
CA ILE A 123 8.02 3.29 3.60
C ILE A 123 9.36 3.94 3.93
N HIS A 124 10.17 4.21 2.90
CA HIS A 124 11.49 4.82 3.07
C HIS A 124 11.75 5.86 2.00
N PRO A 125 12.61 6.85 2.28
CA PRO A 125 13.15 7.70 1.24
C PRO A 125 13.80 6.86 0.14
N VAL A 126 13.51 7.20 -1.11
CA VAL A 126 14.11 6.55 -2.28
C VAL A 126 14.69 7.63 -3.18
N GLN A 127 15.88 7.37 -3.73
CA GLN A 127 16.50 8.26 -4.71
C GLN A 127 15.63 8.37 -5.97
N GLU A 128 15.43 9.59 -6.46
CA GLU A 128 14.59 9.88 -7.62
C GLU A 128 14.98 9.02 -8.83
N GLU A 129 16.28 8.86 -9.10
CA GLU A 129 16.79 8.04 -10.21
C GLU A 129 16.33 6.57 -10.11
N THR A 130 16.20 6.04 -8.90
CA THR A 130 15.70 4.67 -8.66
C THR A 130 14.21 4.58 -9.00
N ILE A 131 13.42 5.57 -8.60
CA ILE A 131 12.00 5.65 -8.92
C ILE A 131 11.77 5.81 -10.42
N ILE A 132 12.51 6.70 -11.09
CA ILE A 132 12.47 6.90 -12.55
C ILE A 132 12.73 5.57 -13.28
N LYS A 133 13.79 4.85 -12.90
CA LYS A 133 14.12 3.54 -13.49
C LYS A 133 13.02 2.51 -13.27
N ALA A 134 12.46 2.44 -12.06
CA ALA A 134 11.39 1.51 -11.72
C ALA A 134 10.10 1.81 -12.50
N ARG A 135 9.68 3.08 -12.57
CA ARG A 135 8.51 3.54 -13.32
C ARG A 135 8.66 3.30 -14.82
N ASN A 136 9.82 3.65 -15.41
CA ASN A 136 10.08 3.40 -16.83
C ASN A 136 10.01 1.91 -17.17
N LYS A 137 10.63 1.07 -16.33
CA LYS A 137 10.59 -0.38 -16.49
C LYS A 137 9.16 -0.92 -16.39
N ALA A 138 8.37 -0.45 -15.42
CA ALA A 138 6.97 -0.86 -15.27
C ALA A 138 6.12 -0.46 -16.49
N ALA A 139 6.27 0.77 -16.98
CA ALA A 139 5.57 1.26 -18.16
C ALA A 139 5.92 0.46 -19.42
N LYS A 140 7.22 0.17 -19.64
CA LYS A 140 7.66 -0.69 -20.77
C LYS A 140 7.21 -2.14 -20.64
N ALA A 141 7.19 -2.69 -19.43
CA ALA A 141 6.68 -4.04 -19.19
C ALA A 141 5.18 -4.11 -19.53
N LEU A 142 4.40 -3.11 -19.14
CA LEU A 142 2.98 -3.01 -19.48
C LEU A 142 2.76 -2.80 -20.98
N GLN A 143 3.58 -1.95 -21.63
CA GLN A 143 3.58 -1.76 -23.07
C GLN A 143 3.79 -3.09 -23.82
N ALA A 144 4.77 -3.88 -23.40
CA ALA A 144 5.04 -5.20 -23.98
C ALA A 144 3.86 -6.18 -23.79
N VAL A 145 3.24 -6.19 -22.61
CA VAL A 145 2.04 -7.01 -22.35
C VAL A 145 0.89 -6.59 -23.26
N PHE A 146 0.65 -5.30 -23.43
CA PHE A 146 -0.40 -4.79 -24.32
C PHE A 146 -0.14 -5.17 -25.78
N GLU A 147 1.11 -5.06 -26.24
CA GLU A 147 1.50 -5.47 -27.59
C GLU A 147 1.29 -6.98 -27.82
N ASP A 148 1.79 -7.83 -26.92
CA ASP A 148 1.71 -9.29 -27.05
C ASP A 148 0.26 -9.80 -27.04
N LEU A 149 -0.59 -9.20 -26.20
CA LEU A 149 -1.99 -9.57 -26.06
C LEU A 149 -2.90 -8.91 -27.11
N GLY A 150 -2.35 -8.08 -27.99
CA GLY A 150 -3.11 -7.35 -29.03
C GLY A 150 -4.09 -6.31 -28.46
N LEU A 151 -3.74 -5.70 -27.33
CA LEU A 151 -4.50 -4.61 -26.70
C LEU A 151 -4.15 -3.26 -27.37
N PRO A 152 -4.96 -2.19 -27.15
CA PRO A 152 -4.72 -0.89 -27.74
C PRO A 152 -3.33 -0.35 -27.35
N LYS A 153 -2.52 -0.05 -28.35
CA LYS A 153 -1.10 0.28 -28.19
C LYS A 153 -0.84 1.28 -27.06
N ILE A 154 0.15 0.98 -26.23
CA ILE A 154 0.81 1.96 -25.36
C ILE A 154 2.00 2.52 -26.15
N THR A 155 2.04 3.82 -26.36
CA THR A 155 3.08 4.51 -27.13
C THR A 155 4.31 4.80 -26.28
N ASP A 156 5.45 5.07 -26.93
CA ASP A 156 6.67 5.47 -26.23
C ASP A 156 6.49 6.83 -25.53
N GLU A 157 5.61 7.69 -26.06
CA GLU A 157 5.21 8.95 -25.41
C GLU A 157 4.49 8.69 -24.08
N GLU A 158 3.57 7.72 -24.03
CA GLU A 158 2.91 7.33 -22.78
C GLU A 158 3.88 6.68 -21.79
N VAL A 159 4.84 5.89 -22.27
CA VAL A 159 5.89 5.29 -21.43
C VAL A 159 6.77 6.39 -20.81
N GLU A 160 7.20 7.36 -21.60
CA GLU A 160 8.01 8.48 -21.12
C GLU A 160 7.21 9.35 -20.15
N ALA A 161 5.96 9.69 -20.48
CA ALA A 161 5.07 10.44 -19.59
C ALA A 161 4.89 9.72 -18.25
N ALA A 162 4.54 8.42 -18.25
CA ALA A 162 4.37 7.64 -17.04
C ALA A 162 5.65 7.57 -16.19
N THR A 163 6.82 7.69 -16.81
CA THR A 163 8.10 7.68 -16.09
C THR A 163 8.25 8.87 -15.15
N TYR A 164 7.77 10.05 -15.54
CA TYR A 164 7.97 11.30 -14.81
C TYR A 164 6.67 11.96 -14.29
N ALA A 165 5.51 11.45 -14.71
CA ALA A 165 4.22 11.99 -14.33
C ALA A 165 4.02 11.98 -12.81
N ASN A 166 3.56 13.11 -12.29
CA ASN A 166 2.99 13.19 -10.96
C ASN A 166 1.50 12.84 -11.00
N THR A 167 0.83 13.24 -12.09
CA THR A 167 -0.63 13.31 -12.22
C THR A 167 -1.17 12.70 -13.51
N HIS A 168 -2.46 12.38 -13.57
CA HIS A 168 -3.13 12.04 -14.83
C HIS A 168 -3.10 13.17 -15.87
N ASP A 169 -2.96 14.44 -15.45
CA ASP A 169 -2.83 15.58 -16.35
C ASP A 169 -1.47 15.57 -17.09
N ASP A 170 -0.46 14.90 -16.54
CA ASP A 170 0.85 14.71 -17.18
C ASP A 170 0.83 13.56 -18.20
N MET A 171 -0.26 12.80 -18.30
CA MET A 171 -0.40 11.63 -19.18
C MET A 171 -1.13 11.97 -20.50
N PRO A 172 -0.66 11.44 -21.65
CA PRO A 172 -1.41 11.52 -22.90
C PRO A 172 -2.80 10.89 -22.78
N LYS A 173 -3.79 11.50 -23.44
CA LYS A 173 -5.16 10.97 -23.46
C LYS A 173 -5.24 9.70 -24.31
N ARG A 174 -5.82 8.64 -23.72
CA ARG A 174 -6.13 7.39 -24.42
C ARG A 174 -7.55 7.37 -24.99
N ASP A 175 -7.76 6.53 -26.00
CA ASP A 175 -9.10 6.24 -26.51
C ASP A 175 -9.84 5.28 -25.57
N MET A 176 -10.60 5.87 -24.65
CA MET A 176 -11.39 5.15 -23.65
C MET A 176 -12.34 4.13 -24.28
N VAL A 177 -12.90 4.41 -25.45
CA VAL A 177 -13.84 3.49 -26.11
C VAL A 177 -13.09 2.26 -26.63
N ALA A 178 -11.91 2.46 -27.22
CA ALA A 178 -11.06 1.37 -27.67
C ALA A 178 -10.58 0.50 -26.49
N ASP A 179 -10.14 1.13 -25.39
CA ASP A 179 -9.69 0.44 -24.19
C ASP A 179 -10.82 -0.37 -23.53
N MET A 180 -12.03 0.19 -23.38
CA MET A 180 -13.17 -0.53 -22.81
C MET A 180 -13.56 -1.74 -23.68
N LYS A 181 -13.55 -1.59 -25.00
CA LYS A 181 -13.84 -2.69 -25.92
C LYS A 181 -12.79 -3.79 -25.84
N ALA A 182 -11.51 -3.42 -25.77
CA ALA A 182 -10.42 -4.37 -25.67
C ALA A 182 -10.39 -5.09 -24.32
N ALA A 183 -10.73 -4.40 -23.22
CA ALA A 183 -10.87 -5.01 -21.91
C ALA A 183 -11.97 -6.08 -21.91
N GLN A 184 -13.13 -5.80 -22.51
CA GLN A 184 -14.19 -6.81 -22.65
C GLN A 184 -13.75 -7.99 -23.51
N ASP A 185 -13.12 -7.74 -24.66
CA ASP A 185 -12.61 -8.79 -25.54
C ASP A 185 -11.52 -9.65 -24.86
N MET A 186 -10.64 -9.04 -24.06
CA MET A 186 -9.63 -9.75 -23.26
C MET A 186 -10.29 -10.72 -22.27
N MET A 187 -11.38 -10.30 -21.62
CA MET A 187 -12.16 -11.16 -20.72
C MET A 187 -12.87 -12.29 -21.49
N ASP A 188 -13.45 -11.98 -22.65
CA ASP A 188 -14.14 -12.96 -23.50
C ASP A 188 -13.18 -14.03 -24.06
N ARG A 189 -11.91 -13.65 -24.32
CA ARG A 189 -10.81 -14.56 -24.69
C ARG A 189 -10.33 -15.43 -23.54
N GLY A 190 -10.75 -15.15 -22.30
CA GLY A 190 -10.33 -15.89 -21.11
C GLY A 190 -8.84 -15.75 -20.80
N ILE A 191 -8.26 -14.58 -21.09
CA ILE A 191 -6.85 -14.29 -20.78
C ILE A 191 -6.59 -14.48 -19.28
N THR A 192 -5.50 -15.16 -18.96
CA THR A 192 -5.11 -15.50 -17.59
C THR A 192 -3.76 -14.91 -17.22
N ALA A 193 -3.36 -15.05 -15.95
CA ALA A 193 -2.02 -14.71 -15.51
C ALA A 193 -0.91 -15.45 -16.28
N VAL A 194 -1.18 -16.65 -16.80
CA VAL A 194 -0.20 -17.41 -17.60
C VAL A 194 0.13 -16.70 -18.90
N ASP A 195 -0.86 -16.07 -19.54
CA ASP A 195 -0.68 -15.32 -20.78
C ASP A 195 0.13 -14.05 -20.53
N ILE A 196 -0.15 -13.35 -19.43
CA ILE A 196 0.63 -12.18 -18.98
C ILE A 196 2.09 -12.57 -18.69
N ILE A 197 2.31 -13.68 -17.98
CA ILE A 197 3.67 -14.21 -17.69
C ILE A 197 4.42 -14.51 -18.99
N LYS A 198 3.77 -15.16 -19.97
CA LYS A 198 4.37 -15.45 -21.28
C LYS A 198 4.69 -14.17 -22.04
N ALA A 199 3.79 -13.19 -22.07
CA ALA A 199 4.00 -11.90 -22.72
C ALA A 199 5.24 -11.20 -22.15
N LEU A 200 5.32 -11.05 -20.82
CA LEU A 200 6.48 -10.47 -20.14
C LEU A 200 7.77 -11.23 -20.46
N TYR A 201 7.74 -12.57 -20.40
CA TYR A 201 8.91 -13.41 -20.64
C TYR A 201 9.41 -13.31 -22.09
N ASN A 202 8.50 -13.35 -23.06
CA ASN A 202 8.81 -13.29 -24.49
C ASN A 202 9.39 -11.93 -24.90
N HIS A 203 9.00 -10.86 -24.22
CA HIS A 203 9.50 -9.50 -24.43
C HIS A 203 10.70 -9.13 -23.55
N GLY A 204 11.29 -10.11 -22.84
CA GLY A 204 12.54 -9.93 -22.11
C GLY A 204 12.42 -9.44 -20.66
N PHE A 205 11.21 -9.19 -20.16
CA PHE A 205 10.93 -8.86 -18.76
C PHE A 205 10.86 -10.12 -17.88
N LYS A 206 11.92 -10.94 -17.94
CA LYS A 206 11.94 -12.28 -17.33
C LYS A 206 11.78 -12.25 -15.81
N ASP A 207 12.38 -11.26 -15.17
CA ASP A 207 12.31 -11.07 -13.72
C ASP A 207 10.89 -10.64 -13.27
N VAL A 208 10.23 -9.76 -14.03
CA VAL A 208 8.82 -9.40 -13.79
C VAL A 208 7.91 -10.61 -14.05
N ALA A 209 8.16 -11.38 -15.11
CA ALA A 209 7.43 -12.60 -15.41
C ALA A 209 7.56 -13.63 -14.28
N GLU A 210 8.77 -13.80 -13.74
CA GLU A 210 9.06 -14.68 -12.60
C GLU A 210 8.37 -14.19 -11.32
N ALA A 211 8.36 -12.89 -11.05
CA ALA A 211 7.65 -12.31 -9.92
C ALA A 211 6.13 -12.59 -10.01
N VAL A 212 5.50 -12.35 -11.17
CA VAL A 212 4.07 -12.65 -11.37
C VAL A 212 3.79 -14.15 -11.24
N LEU A 213 4.69 -15.00 -11.76
CA LEU A 213 4.59 -16.46 -11.61
C LEU A 213 4.69 -16.90 -10.15
N ASN A 214 5.63 -16.34 -9.39
CA ASN A 214 5.78 -16.64 -7.97
C ASN A 214 4.53 -16.22 -7.19
N LEU A 215 3.93 -15.06 -7.49
CA LEU A 215 2.64 -14.69 -6.92
C LEU A 215 1.53 -15.71 -7.24
N GLN A 216 1.48 -16.25 -8.48
CA GLN A 216 0.50 -17.30 -8.80
C GLN A 216 0.76 -18.61 -8.06
N LYS A 217 2.03 -18.97 -7.81
CA LYS A 217 2.39 -20.17 -7.04
C LYS A 217 1.87 -20.10 -5.61
N GLN A 218 1.75 -18.92 -5.01
CA GLN A 218 1.21 -18.77 -3.66
C GLN A 218 -0.25 -19.23 -3.55
N LYS A 219 -1.02 -19.13 -4.62
CA LYS A 219 -2.40 -19.66 -4.68
C LYS A 219 -2.48 -21.18 -4.64
N VAL A 220 -1.38 -21.87 -4.96
CA VAL A 220 -1.27 -23.33 -4.89
C VAL A 220 -0.87 -23.78 -3.49
N VAL A 221 0.05 -23.05 -2.85
CA VAL A 221 0.54 -23.38 -1.51
C VAL A 221 -0.49 -23.00 -0.44
N GLY A 222 -1.08 -21.81 -0.55
CA GLY A 222 -2.13 -21.34 0.36
C GLY A 222 -1.61 -20.78 1.69
N ASP A 223 -0.30 -20.71 1.90
CA ASP A 223 0.30 -20.18 3.14
C ASP A 223 -0.10 -18.72 3.39
N TYR A 224 -0.22 -17.90 2.34
CA TYR A 224 -0.64 -16.50 2.44
C TYR A 224 -2.13 -16.31 2.80
N LEU A 225 -2.89 -17.40 2.97
CA LEU A 225 -4.26 -17.36 3.47
C LEU A 225 -4.34 -17.23 5.00
N GLN A 226 -3.20 -17.34 5.69
CA GLN A 226 -3.12 -17.16 7.13
C GLN A 226 -3.23 -15.68 7.50
N THR A 227 -3.62 -15.44 8.75
CA THR A 227 -3.80 -14.09 9.32
C THR A 227 -2.52 -13.24 9.19
N SER A 228 -2.66 -12.02 8.69
CA SER A 228 -1.59 -11.01 8.61
C SER A 228 -0.45 -11.38 7.65
N SER A 229 -0.76 -12.09 6.57
CA SER A 229 0.27 -12.63 5.67
C SER A 229 0.78 -11.59 4.65
N ILE A 230 2.10 -11.37 4.65
CA ILE A 230 2.83 -10.62 3.62
C ILE A 230 3.98 -11.46 3.05
N PHE A 231 4.54 -11.00 1.92
CA PHE A 231 5.70 -11.62 1.29
C PHE A 231 6.95 -10.77 1.49
N ASP A 232 8.07 -11.42 1.81
CA ASP A 232 9.38 -10.79 1.68
C ASP A 232 9.88 -10.77 0.23
N LYS A 233 11.06 -10.19 -0.01
CA LYS A 233 11.68 -10.08 -1.33
C LYS A 233 11.98 -11.43 -2.00
N ASP A 234 12.08 -12.51 -1.23
CA ASP A 234 12.40 -13.86 -1.69
C ASP A 234 11.15 -14.76 -1.76
N TRP A 235 9.94 -14.17 -1.60
CA TRP A 235 8.65 -14.85 -1.57
C TRP A 235 8.42 -15.77 -0.37
N ASN A 236 9.17 -15.58 0.72
CA ASN A 236 8.82 -16.19 2.00
C ASN A 236 7.64 -15.43 2.59
N ILE A 237 6.81 -16.14 3.37
CA ILE A 237 5.64 -15.56 4.00
C ILE A 237 5.95 -15.22 5.44
N THR A 238 5.61 -14.00 5.83
CA THR A 238 5.55 -13.55 7.22
C THR A 238 4.09 -13.32 7.57
N SER A 239 3.62 -13.93 8.65
CA SER A 239 2.21 -13.93 9.07
C SER A 239 2.13 -14.00 10.59
N ALA A 240 0.95 -13.79 11.16
CA ALA A 240 0.73 -13.95 12.61
C ALA A 240 1.01 -15.39 13.11
N VAL A 241 1.08 -16.39 12.21
CA VAL A 241 1.38 -17.78 12.57
C VAL A 241 2.87 -18.01 12.86
N ASN A 242 3.76 -17.41 12.07
CA ASN A 242 5.21 -17.60 12.19
C ASN A 242 5.95 -16.37 12.76
N ASP A 243 5.30 -15.22 12.81
CA ASP A 243 5.78 -13.96 13.37
C ASP A 243 4.67 -13.31 14.24
N GLY A 244 4.17 -14.08 15.21
CA GLY A 244 3.09 -13.64 16.08
C GLY A 244 3.54 -12.57 17.08
N ASN A 245 2.74 -11.51 17.23
CA ASN A 245 2.99 -10.46 18.21
C ASN A 245 2.98 -11.02 19.65
N ASP A 246 4.08 -10.80 20.38
CA ASP A 246 4.30 -11.32 21.72
C ASP A 246 4.37 -10.23 22.81
N TYR A 247 3.81 -9.04 22.55
CA TYR A 247 3.82 -7.91 23.48
C TYR A 247 3.24 -8.27 24.86
N GLN A 248 4.02 -8.01 25.91
CA GLN A 248 3.71 -8.17 27.35
C GLN A 248 4.09 -6.91 28.16
N GLY A 249 4.30 -5.77 27.51
CA GLY A 249 4.75 -4.53 28.14
C GLY A 249 6.15 -4.08 27.70
N PRO A 250 6.73 -3.03 28.32
CA PRO A 250 8.03 -2.50 27.94
C PRO A 250 9.12 -3.57 27.93
N GLY A 251 9.90 -3.63 26.84
CA GLY A 251 10.97 -4.61 26.67
C GLY A 251 10.52 -5.98 26.12
N THR A 252 9.33 -6.04 25.53
CA THR A 252 8.77 -7.21 24.80
C THR A 252 8.06 -6.72 23.53
N GLY A 253 7.65 -7.61 22.62
CA GLY A 253 7.03 -7.22 21.36
C GLY A 253 8.02 -6.71 20.32
N TYR A 254 7.48 -6.33 19.16
CA TYR A 254 8.22 -5.67 18.09
C TYR A 254 8.92 -4.41 18.58
N ARG A 255 10.20 -4.28 18.24
CA ARG A 255 11.04 -3.15 18.61
C ARG A 255 11.92 -2.78 17.44
N LEU A 256 11.59 -1.67 16.79
CA LEU A 256 12.34 -1.13 15.66
C LEU A 256 13.85 -1.03 15.94
N TYR A 257 14.25 -0.62 17.15
CA TYR A 257 15.67 -0.46 17.49
C TYR A 257 16.47 -1.76 17.58
N GLU A 258 15.81 -2.92 17.62
CA GLU A 258 16.48 -4.22 17.55
C GLU A 258 16.88 -4.57 16.12
N ASP A 259 16.14 -4.06 15.14
CA ASP A 259 16.53 -4.02 13.73
C ASP A 259 17.34 -2.76 13.43
N LYS A 260 18.65 -2.86 13.64
CA LYS A 260 19.57 -1.74 13.42
C LYS A 260 19.62 -1.27 11.97
N GLU A 261 19.51 -2.19 11.02
CA GLU A 261 19.54 -1.84 9.60
C GLU A 261 18.31 -1.01 9.25
N GLU A 262 17.14 -1.45 9.70
CA GLU A 262 15.89 -0.75 9.47
C GLU A 262 15.83 0.60 10.20
N TRP A 263 16.31 0.66 11.44
CA TRP A 263 16.42 1.91 12.17
C TRP A 263 17.39 2.90 11.52
N ASP A 264 18.52 2.42 10.99
CA ASP A 264 19.46 3.27 10.25
C ASP A 264 18.84 3.81 8.97
N ARG A 265 18.05 3.00 8.25
CA ARG A 265 17.28 3.44 7.06
C ARG A 265 16.26 4.53 7.38
N ILE A 266 15.51 4.41 8.48
CA ILE A 266 14.53 5.42 8.90
C ILE A 266 15.19 6.76 9.29
N LYS A 267 16.37 6.73 9.89
CA LYS A 267 17.10 7.96 10.24
C LYS A 267 17.72 8.67 9.05
N ASP A 268 18.03 7.94 7.98
CA ASP A 268 18.73 8.45 6.80
C ASP A 268 17.80 9.24 5.87
N LEU A 269 17.34 10.40 6.35
CA LEU A 269 16.52 11.29 5.55
C LEU A 269 17.39 12.06 4.54
N PRO A 270 16.97 12.16 3.27
CA PRO A 270 17.80 12.72 2.19
C PRO A 270 18.08 14.22 2.35
N PHE A 271 17.27 14.92 3.14
CA PHE A 271 17.40 16.35 3.45
C PHE A 271 18.02 16.61 4.83
N ALA A 272 18.47 15.57 5.56
CA ALA A 272 19.21 15.76 6.80
C ALA A 272 20.62 16.31 6.50
N LEU A 273 21.03 17.34 7.23
CA LEU A 273 22.36 17.94 7.10
C LEU A 273 23.29 17.39 8.18
N ASP A 274 24.52 17.04 7.80
CA ASP A 274 25.56 16.64 8.74
C ASP A 274 26.06 17.86 9.53
N PRO A 275 25.88 17.91 10.86
CA PRO A 275 26.27 19.04 11.67
C PRO A 275 27.78 19.32 11.67
N GLU A 276 28.64 18.33 11.40
CA GLU A 276 30.10 18.53 11.35
C GLU A 276 30.53 19.32 10.09
N HIS A 277 29.70 19.32 9.05
CA HIS A 277 29.96 19.95 7.76
C HIS A 277 29.08 21.18 7.50
N LEU A 278 28.35 21.67 8.51
CA LEU A 278 27.58 22.91 8.42
C LEU A 278 28.51 24.13 8.52
N GLU A 279 28.62 24.88 7.43
CA GLU A 279 29.13 26.26 7.47
C GLU A 279 27.97 27.20 7.87
N LEU A 280 28.02 27.76 9.08
CA LEU A 280 27.06 28.73 9.62
C LEU A 280 27.35 30.17 9.21
#